data_AF-A0A9D1M5V3-F1
#
_entry.id   AF-A0A9D1M5V3-F1
#
_cell.length_a   1.000
_cell.length_b   1.000
_cell.length_c   1.000
_cell.angle_alpha   90.00
_cell.angle_beta   90.00
_cell.angle_gamma   90.00
#
_symmetry.space_group_name_H-M   'P 1'
#
loop_
_entity.id
_entity.type
_entity.pdbx_description
1 polymer ?
#
loop_
_entity_poly.entity_id
_entity_poly.type
_entity_poly.pdbx_seq_one_letter_code
_entity_poly.pdbx_strand_id
1 'polypeptide(L)'
;MKRRNFFRSLALGGAGMVFSPIAKAVPVADNKPKTNLKEALAVPRTAHSIPGKYPGKVVKVHHTDCIADGRPSEKIAYEMLKTCMLDLTGTSDLKTAWSQFVGPKDVIGLKVNPIAGKLLSTSHALTKSIVRQLEEAGISRQQIIIWDRREVDLREAGFTAEQYPGIKIVGTECQDENGSYVDAEGKFYGEDRIDKSQFFFVDIE
;
A
#
# COMPACT_ATOMS: atom_id res chain seq x y z
N MET A 1 24.32 15.91 -10.64
CA MET A 1 24.12 16.76 -9.45
C MET A 1 23.28 16.02 -8.42
N LYS A 2 23.80 15.76 -7.21
CA LYS A 2 23.08 15.05 -6.14
C LYS A 2 22.17 16.03 -5.39
N ARG A 3 20.85 15.76 -5.36
CA ARG A 3 19.78 16.55 -4.70
C ARG A 3 20.07 16.97 -3.24
N ARG A 4 21.04 16.33 -2.58
CA ARG A 4 21.44 16.57 -1.19
C ARG A 4 22.33 17.79 -0.95
N ASN A 5 22.96 18.36 -1.98
CA ASN A 5 23.86 19.51 -1.79
C ASN A 5 23.15 20.87 -1.89
N PHE A 6 21.95 20.93 -2.46
CA PHE A 6 21.20 22.17 -2.64
C PHE A 6 20.77 22.80 -1.30
N PHE A 7 20.36 21.98 -0.33
CA PHE A 7 19.92 22.47 0.99
C PHE A 7 21.07 22.89 1.91
N ARG A 8 22.32 22.50 1.64
CA ARG A 8 23.48 22.92 2.45
C ARG A 8 24.02 24.29 2.07
N SER A 9 23.83 24.73 0.83
CA SER A 9 24.33 26.03 0.34
C SER A 9 23.48 27.22 0.80
N LEU A 10 22.29 27.01 1.35
CA LEU A 10 21.45 28.07 1.93
C LEU A 10 21.82 28.43 3.38
N ALA A 11 22.65 27.63 4.05
CA ALA A 11 22.92 27.78 5.48
C ALA A 11 24.25 28.51 5.81
N LEU A 12 25.07 28.91 4.81
CA LEU A 12 26.43 29.41 5.05
C LEU A 12 26.82 30.65 4.22
N GLY A 13 25.87 31.54 3.92
CA GLY A 13 26.22 32.81 3.26
C GLY A 13 25.18 33.90 3.50
N GLY A 14 25.50 34.85 4.38
CA GLY A 14 24.82 36.16 4.41
C GLY A 14 24.26 36.59 5.76
N ALA A 15 25.12 36.79 6.76
CA ALA A 15 24.85 37.76 7.81
C ALA A 15 24.98 39.17 7.21
N GLY A 16 23.89 39.69 6.64
CA GLY A 16 23.77 41.06 6.16
C GLY A 16 22.36 41.55 6.49
N MET A 17 22.25 42.52 7.41
CA MET A 17 20.98 43.16 7.75
C MET A 17 20.42 43.86 6.51
N VAL A 18 19.33 43.32 5.95
CA VAL A 18 18.48 44.07 5.01
C VAL A 18 17.42 44.77 5.85
N PHE A 19 17.62 46.06 6.12
CA PHE A 19 16.54 46.96 6.52
C PHE A 19 15.61 47.14 5.32
N SER A 20 14.53 46.37 5.26
CA SER A 20 13.42 46.63 4.35
C SER A 20 12.30 47.35 5.11
N PRO A 21 11.86 48.55 4.66
CA PRO A 21 10.80 49.28 5.33
C PRO A 21 9.47 48.57 5.07
N ILE A 22 8.89 47.99 6.12
CA ILE A 22 7.47 47.71 6.25
C ILE A 22 6.85 47.07 5.01
N ALA A 23 7.21 45.81 4.73
CA ALA A 23 6.20 44.90 4.23
C ALA A 23 5.23 44.65 5.39
N LYS A 24 4.20 45.51 5.53
CA LYS A 24 2.99 45.09 6.25
C LYS A 24 2.59 43.79 5.57
N ALA A 25 2.81 42.66 6.25
CA ALA A 25 2.32 41.38 5.79
C ALA A 25 0.83 41.59 5.54
N VAL A 26 0.44 41.62 4.27
CA VAL A 26 -0.98 41.56 3.90
C VAL A 26 -1.46 40.31 4.61
N PRO A 27 -2.42 40.38 5.55
CA PRO A 27 -2.96 39.18 6.15
C PRO A 27 -3.46 38.33 4.99
N VAL A 28 -2.78 37.23 4.74
CA VAL A 28 -3.27 36.23 3.81
C VAL A 28 -4.55 35.75 4.46
N ALA A 29 -5.69 36.18 3.93
CA ALA A 29 -6.96 35.65 4.34
C ALA A 29 -6.85 34.14 4.24
N ASP A 30 -7.04 33.44 5.35
CA ASP A 30 -6.99 31.98 5.40
C ASP A 30 -8.27 31.44 4.76
N ASN A 31 -8.39 31.65 3.45
CA ASN A 31 -9.49 31.20 2.59
C ASN A 31 -9.36 29.70 2.29
N LYS A 32 -8.70 28.95 3.18
CA LYS A 32 -8.58 27.50 3.01
C LYS A 32 -9.91 26.86 3.41
N PRO A 33 -10.38 25.89 2.64
CA PRO A 33 -11.56 25.12 3.01
C PRO A 33 -11.36 24.49 4.40
N LYS A 34 -12.42 24.41 5.20
CA LYS A 34 -12.34 23.72 6.49
C LYS A 34 -12.07 22.24 6.24
N THR A 35 -11.26 21.62 7.10
CA THR A 35 -10.92 20.19 7.03
C THR A 35 -10.80 19.61 8.43
N ASN A 36 -10.91 18.29 8.56
CA ASN A 36 -10.53 17.56 9.79
C ASN A 36 -9.02 17.24 9.85
N LEU A 37 -8.17 17.90 9.05
CA LEU A 37 -6.75 17.55 9.00
C LEU A 37 -6.07 17.69 10.37
N LYS A 38 -6.49 18.67 11.19
CA LYS A 38 -5.95 18.85 12.55
C LYS A 38 -6.24 17.64 13.44
N GLU A 39 -7.43 17.05 13.33
CA GLU A 39 -7.83 15.85 14.08
C GLU A 39 -7.03 14.63 13.61
N ALA A 40 -6.93 14.45 12.28
CA ALA A 40 -6.14 13.36 11.70
C ALA A 40 -4.65 13.43 12.09
N LEU A 41 -4.08 14.64 12.14
CA LEU A 41 -2.70 14.86 12.56
C LEU A 41 -2.49 14.74 14.08
N ALA A 42 -3.55 14.84 14.87
CA ALA A 42 -3.49 14.69 16.33
C ALA A 42 -3.43 13.21 16.77
N VAL A 43 -3.64 12.26 15.86
CA VAL A 43 -3.50 10.83 16.14
C VAL A 43 -2.08 10.54 16.66
N PRO A 44 -1.94 9.96 17.86
CA PRO A 44 -0.63 9.69 18.45
C PRO A 44 0.23 8.82 17.55
N ARG A 45 1.50 9.23 17.37
CA ARG A 45 2.46 8.45 16.60
C ARG A 45 2.90 7.24 17.42
N THR A 46 3.06 6.10 16.76
CA THR A 46 3.60 4.87 17.33
C THR A 46 4.95 4.55 16.69
N ALA A 47 5.63 3.52 17.17
CA ALA A 47 6.84 2.98 16.54
C ALA A 47 6.61 2.51 15.09
N HIS A 48 5.36 2.29 14.69
CA HIS A 48 4.96 1.86 13.35
C HIS A 48 4.51 3.02 12.46
N SER A 49 4.38 4.24 12.99
CA SER A 49 4.06 5.42 12.17
C SER A 49 5.18 5.71 11.16
N ILE A 50 4.82 6.30 10.02
CA ILE A 50 5.78 6.77 8.98
C ILE A 50 6.91 7.57 9.66
N PRO A 51 8.19 7.43 9.29
CA PRO A 51 8.73 6.65 8.18
C PRO A 51 8.82 5.13 8.43
N GLY A 52 8.37 4.64 9.59
CA GLY A 52 8.39 3.22 9.94
C GLY A 52 9.74 2.72 10.46
N LYS A 53 9.80 1.41 10.75
CA LYS A 53 10.96 0.73 11.38
C LYS A 53 12.25 0.78 10.56
N TYR A 54 12.14 0.87 9.24
CA TYR A 54 13.28 0.84 8.33
C TYR A 54 13.46 2.20 7.64
N PRO A 55 14.51 2.96 7.98
CA PRO A 55 14.83 4.17 7.23
C PRO A 55 15.15 3.79 5.78
N GLY A 56 14.33 4.25 4.83
CA GLY A 56 14.44 4.09 3.37
C GLY A 56 15.47 3.07 2.86
N LYS A 57 15.24 1.78 3.12
CA LYS A 57 16.09 0.68 2.66
C LYS A 57 15.43 -0.01 1.46
N VAL A 58 16.23 -0.27 0.42
CA VAL A 58 15.79 -0.99 -0.77
C VAL A 58 16.70 -2.20 -0.95
N VAL A 59 16.09 -3.37 -1.09
CA VAL A 59 16.78 -4.61 -1.48
C VAL A 59 16.40 -4.93 -2.92
N LYS A 60 17.39 -5.30 -3.73
CA LYS A 60 17.22 -5.72 -5.12
C LYS A 60 17.81 -7.11 -5.28
N VAL A 61 16.98 -8.05 -5.71
CA VAL A 61 17.40 -9.40 -6.10
C VAL A 61 17.18 -9.55 -7.61
N HIS A 62 18.05 -10.30 -8.27
CA HIS A 62 17.95 -10.62 -9.69
C HIS A 62 18.21 -12.12 -9.90
N HIS A 63 17.44 -12.73 -10.79
CA HIS A 63 17.64 -14.10 -11.25
C HIS A 63 17.38 -14.11 -12.76
N THR A 64 18.27 -14.69 -13.55
CA THR A 64 18.19 -14.66 -15.03
C THR A 64 16.95 -15.37 -15.55
N ASP A 65 16.59 -16.48 -14.90
CA ASP A 65 15.47 -17.34 -15.33
C ASP A 65 14.14 -16.99 -14.62
N CYS A 66 14.04 -15.78 -14.03
CA CYS A 66 12.83 -15.39 -13.29
C CYS A 66 11.60 -15.26 -14.20
N ILE A 67 11.80 -15.11 -15.50
CA ILE A 67 10.79 -15.18 -16.55
C ILE A 67 11.09 -16.39 -17.45
N ALA A 68 10.12 -17.29 -17.61
CA ALA A 68 10.16 -18.41 -18.54
C ALA A 68 8.90 -18.35 -19.42
N ASP A 69 9.08 -18.45 -20.74
CA ASP A 69 7.98 -18.40 -21.73
C ASP A 69 7.04 -17.18 -21.54
N GLY A 70 7.63 -16.03 -21.24
CA GLY A 70 6.90 -14.77 -21.02
C GLY A 70 6.12 -14.71 -19.70
N ARG A 71 6.35 -15.64 -18.76
CA ARG A 71 5.66 -15.69 -17.46
C ARG A 71 6.66 -15.75 -16.29
N PRO A 72 6.35 -15.11 -15.16
CA PRO A 72 7.15 -15.27 -13.95
C PRO A 72 7.15 -16.72 -13.44
N SER A 73 8.33 -17.25 -13.14
CA SER A 73 8.49 -18.56 -12.51
C SER A 73 8.10 -18.50 -11.04
N GLU A 74 7.10 -19.29 -10.61
CA GLU A 74 6.64 -19.32 -9.21
C GLU A 74 7.75 -19.71 -8.23
N LYS A 75 8.55 -20.72 -8.57
CA LYS A 75 9.67 -21.18 -7.74
C LYS A 75 10.71 -20.08 -7.55
N ILE A 76 11.11 -19.42 -8.63
CA ILE A 76 12.14 -18.37 -8.57
C ILE A 76 11.60 -17.11 -7.88
N ALA A 77 10.34 -16.74 -8.14
CA ALA A 77 9.69 -15.64 -7.43
C ALA A 77 9.66 -15.86 -5.91
N TYR A 78 9.40 -17.08 -5.46
CA TYR A 78 9.44 -17.44 -4.04
C TYR A 78 10.85 -17.25 -3.45
N GLU A 79 11.89 -17.78 -4.09
CA GLU A 79 13.26 -17.64 -3.59
C GLU A 79 13.74 -16.19 -3.62
N MET A 80 13.44 -15.44 -4.68
CA MET A 80 13.76 -14.02 -4.77
C MET A 80 13.08 -13.21 -3.66
N LEU A 81 11.79 -13.47 -3.39
CA LEU A 81 11.06 -12.83 -2.29
C LEU A 81 11.67 -13.18 -0.94
N LYS A 82 12.02 -14.45 -0.72
CA LYS A 82 12.67 -14.92 0.50
C LYS A 82 13.98 -14.17 0.74
N THR A 83 14.87 -14.09 -0.25
CA THR A 83 16.12 -13.32 -0.15
C THR A 83 15.84 -11.85 0.15
N CYS A 84 14.89 -11.23 -0.55
CA CYS A 84 14.47 -9.85 -0.28
C CYS A 84 14.03 -9.64 1.17
N MET A 85 13.21 -10.55 1.72
CA MET A 85 12.72 -10.46 3.08
C MET A 85 13.85 -10.58 4.10
N LEU A 86 14.69 -11.61 3.98
CA LEU A 86 15.83 -11.85 4.89
C LEU A 86 16.82 -10.68 4.86
N ASP A 87 17.18 -10.20 3.68
CA ASP A 87 18.09 -9.07 3.52
C ASP A 87 17.50 -7.76 4.04
N LEU A 88 16.20 -7.54 3.84
CA LEU A 88 15.51 -6.32 4.29
C LEU A 88 15.50 -6.28 5.82
N THR A 89 15.09 -7.36 6.46
CA THR A 89 14.93 -7.48 7.92
C THR A 89 16.23 -7.74 8.67
N GLY A 90 17.27 -8.24 7.97
CA GLY A 90 18.54 -8.66 8.59
C GLY A 90 18.43 -9.97 9.38
N THR A 91 17.40 -10.78 9.14
CA THR A 91 17.19 -12.06 9.82
C THR A 91 17.65 -13.23 8.94
N SER A 92 18.00 -14.35 9.56
CA SER A 92 18.33 -15.61 8.85
C SER A 92 17.14 -16.56 8.71
N ASP A 93 16.06 -16.31 9.46
CA ASP A 93 14.83 -17.09 9.44
C ASP A 93 13.66 -16.29 8.84
N LEU A 94 12.90 -16.92 7.95
CA LEU A 94 11.85 -16.28 7.18
C LEU A 94 10.61 -16.00 8.02
N LYS A 95 10.24 -16.90 8.93
CA LYS A 95 9.13 -16.69 9.86
C LYS A 95 9.38 -15.48 10.76
N THR A 96 10.61 -15.38 11.27
CA THR A 96 11.08 -14.24 12.06
C THR A 96 11.10 -12.95 11.24
N ALA A 97 11.40 -13.01 9.93
CA ALA A 97 11.31 -11.85 9.04
C ALA A 97 9.87 -11.32 8.93
N TRP A 98 8.90 -12.18 8.58
CA TRP A 98 7.49 -11.80 8.44
C TRP A 98 6.86 -11.32 9.74
N SER A 99 7.23 -11.93 10.87
CA SER A 99 6.74 -11.60 12.21
C SER A 99 7.10 -10.17 12.65
N GLN A 100 7.96 -9.45 11.92
CA GLN A 100 8.25 -8.03 12.16
C GLN A 100 7.17 -7.09 11.59
N PHE A 101 6.31 -7.60 10.71
CA PHE A 101 5.29 -6.81 9.99
C PHE A 101 3.87 -7.23 10.34
N VAL A 102 3.63 -8.53 10.46
CA VAL A 102 2.30 -9.13 10.66
C VAL A 102 2.43 -10.39 11.52
N GLY A 103 1.36 -10.75 12.22
CA GLY A 103 1.29 -11.94 13.06
C GLY A 103 0.01 -12.76 12.88
N PRO A 104 -0.08 -13.95 13.50
CA PRO A 104 -1.20 -14.88 13.36
C PRO A 104 -2.54 -14.41 13.93
N LYS A 105 -2.65 -13.18 14.43
CA LYS A 105 -3.92 -12.59 14.90
C LYS A 105 -4.41 -11.45 14.01
N ASP A 106 -3.59 -11.02 13.05
CA ASP A 106 -3.93 -9.90 12.19
C ASP A 106 -4.89 -10.31 11.07
N VAL A 107 -5.64 -9.37 10.53
CA VAL A 107 -6.30 -9.51 9.23
C VAL A 107 -5.44 -8.77 8.21
N ILE A 108 -4.98 -9.48 7.18
CA ILE A 108 -3.92 -9.04 6.28
C ILE A 108 -4.49 -8.77 4.89
N GLY A 109 -4.50 -7.50 4.49
CA GLY A 109 -4.87 -7.08 3.15
C GLY A 109 -3.69 -7.09 2.19
N LEU A 110 -3.70 -7.99 1.20
CA LEU A 110 -2.78 -7.96 0.06
C LEU A 110 -3.38 -7.12 -1.07
N LYS A 111 -2.94 -5.85 -1.16
CA LYS A 111 -3.35 -4.96 -2.23
C LYS A 111 -2.64 -5.35 -3.53
N VAL A 112 -3.41 -5.74 -4.54
CA VAL A 112 -2.90 -6.00 -5.91
C VAL A 112 -3.27 -4.84 -6.84
N ASN A 113 -2.79 -4.88 -8.08
CA ASN A 113 -3.25 -4.02 -9.18
C ASN A 113 -3.73 -4.91 -10.34
N PRO A 114 -5.05 -4.94 -10.62
CA PRO A 114 -5.64 -5.76 -11.68
C PRO A 114 -6.00 -5.02 -12.97
N ILE A 115 -5.92 -3.68 -13.00
CA ILE A 115 -6.59 -2.81 -14.00
C ILE A 115 -6.24 -3.15 -15.46
N ALA A 116 -5.02 -3.60 -15.73
CA ALA A 116 -4.55 -3.87 -17.08
C ALA A 116 -4.76 -5.35 -17.51
N GLY A 117 -5.63 -6.08 -16.80
CA GLY A 117 -5.94 -7.47 -17.07
C GLY A 117 -4.79 -8.43 -16.75
N LYS A 118 -5.01 -9.72 -17.04
CA LYS A 118 -4.16 -10.84 -16.60
C LYS A 118 -2.66 -10.73 -16.95
N LEU A 119 -2.30 -10.07 -18.05
CA LEU A 119 -0.91 -9.99 -18.52
C LEU A 119 -0.12 -8.84 -17.86
N LEU A 120 -0.80 -7.81 -17.38
CA LEU A 120 -0.20 -6.59 -16.85
C LEU A 120 -0.63 -6.31 -15.39
N SER A 121 -1.38 -7.23 -14.78
CA SER A 121 -1.72 -7.21 -13.37
C SER A 121 -0.51 -7.56 -12.49
N THR A 122 -0.65 -7.35 -11.18
CA THR A 122 0.28 -7.93 -10.20
C THR A 122 0.47 -9.42 -10.47
N SER A 123 1.72 -9.87 -10.49
CA SER A 123 2.07 -11.26 -10.80
C SER A 123 1.45 -12.25 -9.81
N HIS A 124 0.70 -13.22 -10.34
CA HIS A 124 0.20 -14.35 -9.55
C HIS A 124 1.33 -15.14 -8.88
N ALA A 125 2.48 -15.29 -9.55
CA ALA A 125 3.65 -15.97 -8.99
C ALA A 125 4.16 -15.28 -7.72
N LEU A 126 4.19 -13.94 -7.73
CA LEU A 126 4.58 -13.15 -6.56
C LEU A 126 3.51 -13.23 -5.46
N THR A 127 2.22 -13.06 -5.80
CA THR A 127 1.14 -13.12 -4.82
C THR A 127 1.07 -14.50 -4.14
N LYS A 128 1.20 -15.59 -4.90
CA LYS A 128 1.26 -16.97 -4.35
C LYS A 128 2.50 -17.16 -3.46
N SER A 129 3.64 -16.58 -3.85
CA SER A 129 4.85 -16.61 -3.04
C SER A 129 4.65 -15.90 -1.69
N ILE A 130 4.02 -14.73 -1.68
CA ILE A 130 3.68 -14.01 -0.44
C ILE A 130 2.77 -14.86 0.43
N VAL A 131 1.66 -15.37 -0.13
CA VAL A 131 0.71 -16.23 0.58
C VAL A 131 1.43 -17.43 1.22
N ARG A 132 2.23 -18.15 0.44
CA ARG A 132 2.97 -19.32 0.93
C ARG A 132 3.93 -18.97 2.07
N GLN A 133 4.67 -17.88 1.94
CA GLN A 133 5.61 -17.48 3.01
C GLN A 133 4.88 -17.01 4.29
N LEU A 134 3.69 -16.40 4.16
CA LEU A 134 2.84 -16.07 5.30
C LEU A 134 2.31 -17.34 5.98
N GLU A 135 1.86 -18.34 5.21
CA GLU A 135 1.45 -19.64 5.74
C GLU A 135 2.59 -20.35 6.49
N GLU A 136 3.79 -20.37 5.91
CA GLU A 136 5.00 -20.91 6.55
C GLU A 136 5.38 -20.13 7.83
N ALA A 137 5.02 -18.84 7.91
CA ALA A 137 5.16 -18.03 9.12
C ALA A 137 4.07 -18.29 10.18
N GLY A 138 3.07 -19.13 9.87
CA GLY A 138 1.98 -19.51 10.77
C GLY A 138 0.72 -18.67 10.64
N ILE A 139 0.57 -17.91 9.56
CA ILE A 139 -0.64 -17.11 9.28
C ILE A 139 -1.62 -17.97 8.50
N SER A 140 -2.87 -18.03 8.96
CA SER A 140 -3.89 -18.78 8.24
C SER A 140 -4.36 -18.05 6.97
N ARG A 141 -4.68 -18.82 5.92
CA ARG A 141 -5.31 -18.28 4.70
C ARG A 141 -6.59 -17.49 4.98
N GLN A 142 -7.35 -17.88 6.00
CA GLN A 142 -8.59 -17.18 6.38
C GLN A 142 -8.35 -15.76 6.90
N GLN A 143 -7.11 -15.44 7.29
CA GLN A 143 -6.72 -14.10 7.72
C GLN A 143 -6.25 -13.22 6.56
N ILE A 144 -6.08 -13.79 5.37
CA ILE A 144 -5.57 -13.09 4.20
C ILE A 144 -6.76 -12.66 3.33
N ILE A 145 -6.73 -11.41 2.89
CA ILE A 145 -7.68 -10.83 1.95
C ILE A 145 -6.88 -10.28 0.77
N ILE A 146 -7.13 -10.78 -0.44
CA ILE A 146 -6.63 -10.14 -1.66
C ILE A 146 -7.64 -9.06 -2.05
N TRP A 147 -7.18 -7.83 -2.23
CA TRP A 147 -8.10 -6.72 -2.48
C TRP A 147 -7.58 -5.71 -3.49
N ASP A 148 -8.52 -5.00 -4.11
CA ASP A 148 -8.33 -3.85 -4.99
C ASP A 148 -9.59 -2.95 -4.94
N ARG A 149 -9.63 -1.90 -5.76
CA ARG A 149 -10.79 -1.04 -5.92
C ARG A 149 -11.97 -1.81 -6.52
N ARG A 150 -11.82 -2.52 -7.65
CA ARG A 150 -12.94 -3.17 -8.35
C ARG A 150 -12.87 -4.68 -8.30
N GLU A 151 -13.95 -5.31 -7.86
CA GLU A 151 -14.05 -6.76 -7.78
C GLU A 151 -14.06 -7.43 -9.16
N VAL A 152 -14.64 -6.76 -10.16
CA VAL A 152 -14.68 -7.24 -11.55
C VAL A 152 -13.26 -7.35 -12.12
N ASP A 153 -12.42 -6.33 -11.91
CA ASP A 153 -11.05 -6.29 -12.41
C ASP A 153 -10.21 -7.39 -11.75
N LEU A 154 -10.39 -7.63 -10.44
CA LEU A 154 -9.75 -8.76 -9.73
C LEU A 154 -10.07 -10.10 -10.40
N ARG A 155 -11.34 -10.33 -10.71
CA ARG A 155 -11.80 -11.57 -11.38
C ARG A 155 -11.20 -11.69 -12.78
N GLU A 156 -11.23 -10.63 -13.58
CA GLU A 156 -10.66 -10.61 -14.94
C GLU A 156 -9.13 -10.82 -14.96
N ALA A 157 -8.44 -10.30 -13.95
CA ALA A 157 -7.02 -10.55 -13.76
C ALA A 157 -6.71 -11.99 -13.32
N GLY A 158 -7.71 -12.75 -12.84
CA GLY A 158 -7.56 -14.14 -12.42
C GLY A 158 -7.39 -14.33 -10.91
N PHE A 159 -7.62 -13.29 -10.10
CA PHE A 159 -7.74 -13.43 -8.65
C PHE A 159 -9.12 -13.96 -8.32
N THR A 160 -9.25 -15.30 -8.32
CA THR A 160 -10.51 -16.00 -8.04
C THR A 160 -10.35 -16.99 -6.89
N ALA A 161 -11.46 -17.41 -6.28
CA ALA A 161 -11.46 -18.38 -5.18
C ALA A 161 -10.85 -19.73 -5.62
N GLU A 162 -11.02 -20.11 -6.88
CA GLU A 162 -10.44 -21.34 -7.45
C GLU A 162 -8.91 -21.26 -7.50
N GLN A 163 -8.34 -20.09 -7.83
CA GLN A 163 -6.89 -19.87 -7.83
C GLN A 163 -6.33 -19.67 -6.41
N TYR A 164 -7.15 -19.19 -5.48
CA TYR A 164 -6.74 -18.84 -4.12
C TYR A 164 -7.66 -19.45 -3.04
N PRO A 165 -7.71 -20.80 -2.90
CA PRO A 165 -8.77 -21.48 -2.15
C PRO A 165 -9.21 -20.85 -0.82
N GLY A 166 -8.53 -20.94 0.31
CA GLY A 166 -9.06 -20.41 1.59
C GLY A 166 -8.95 -18.89 1.79
N ILE A 167 -8.84 -18.07 0.73
CA ILE A 167 -8.51 -16.64 0.81
C ILE A 167 -9.68 -15.80 0.30
N LYS A 168 -10.06 -14.77 1.06
CA LYS A 168 -11.12 -13.85 0.63
C LYS A 168 -10.59 -12.92 -0.48
N ILE A 169 -11.41 -12.70 -1.50
CA ILE A 169 -11.10 -11.76 -2.59
C ILE A 169 -12.19 -10.70 -2.59
N VAL A 170 -11.80 -9.42 -2.48
CA VAL A 170 -12.75 -8.32 -2.25
C VAL A 170 -12.36 -7.08 -3.05
N GLY A 171 -13.31 -6.53 -3.80
CA GLY A 171 -13.24 -5.15 -4.29
C GLY A 171 -13.95 -4.17 -3.34
N THR A 172 -13.49 -2.92 -3.25
CA THR A 172 -14.29 -1.87 -2.59
C THR A 172 -15.57 -1.56 -3.39
N GLU A 173 -15.44 -1.43 -4.71
CA GLU A 173 -16.53 -1.37 -5.67
C GLU A 173 -16.89 -2.78 -6.13
N CYS A 174 -18.18 -3.13 -6.02
CA CYS A 174 -18.71 -4.42 -6.42
C CYS A 174 -20.04 -4.27 -7.13
N GLN A 175 -20.38 -5.29 -7.91
CA GLN A 175 -21.63 -5.36 -8.66
C GLN A 175 -22.56 -6.43 -8.06
N ASP A 176 -23.86 -6.24 -8.26
CA ASP A 176 -24.84 -7.31 -8.11
C ASP A 176 -24.76 -8.33 -9.27
N GLU A 177 -25.67 -9.30 -9.27
CA GLU A 177 -25.76 -10.33 -10.31
C GLU A 177 -26.09 -9.76 -11.71
N ASN A 178 -26.68 -8.55 -11.79
CA ASN A 178 -27.03 -7.87 -13.02
C ASN A 178 -25.93 -6.91 -13.51
N GLY A 179 -24.83 -6.75 -12.76
CA GLY A 179 -23.75 -5.83 -13.10
C GLY A 179 -23.96 -4.39 -12.58
N SER A 180 -24.98 -4.13 -11.77
CA SER A 180 -25.22 -2.82 -11.16
C SER A 180 -24.27 -2.58 -9.98
N TYR A 181 -23.72 -1.37 -9.87
CA TYR A 181 -22.95 -0.93 -8.70
C TYR A 181 -23.80 -0.33 -7.58
N VAL A 182 -25.09 -0.11 -7.85
CA VAL A 182 -26.05 0.52 -6.94
C VAL A 182 -27.25 -0.38 -6.68
N ASP A 183 -27.80 -0.30 -5.47
CA ASP A 183 -29.04 -0.96 -5.10
C ASP A 183 -30.29 -0.25 -5.65
N ALA A 184 -31.48 -0.78 -5.32
CA ALA A 184 -32.76 -0.25 -5.78
C ALA A 184 -33.05 1.15 -5.24
N GLU A 185 -32.40 1.54 -4.15
CA GLU A 185 -32.49 2.84 -3.50
C GLU A 185 -31.46 3.84 -4.06
N GLY A 186 -30.60 3.41 -5.00
CA GLY A 186 -29.57 4.23 -5.64
C GLY A 186 -28.29 4.38 -4.82
N LYS A 187 -28.11 3.59 -3.77
CA LYS A 187 -26.91 3.58 -2.92
C LYS A 187 -25.88 2.61 -3.47
N PHE A 188 -24.60 3.00 -3.43
CA PHE A 188 -23.53 2.12 -3.89
C PHE A 188 -23.35 0.93 -2.95
N TYR A 189 -23.29 -0.29 -3.50
CA TYR A 189 -22.96 -1.50 -2.72
C TYR A 189 -21.60 -1.39 -2.01
N GLY A 190 -20.66 -0.62 -2.60
CA GLY A 190 -19.34 -0.38 -2.00
C GLY A 190 -19.38 0.40 -0.68
N GLU A 191 -20.45 1.12 -0.38
CA GLU A 191 -20.60 1.81 0.91
C GLU A 191 -20.64 0.85 2.09
N ASP A 192 -21.10 -0.39 1.89
CA ASP A 192 -21.16 -1.41 2.94
C ASP A 192 -19.82 -2.17 3.06
N ARG A 193 -18.82 -1.82 2.24
CA ARG A 193 -17.47 -2.41 2.23
C ARG A 193 -16.40 -1.46 2.77
N ILE A 194 -16.77 -0.27 3.23
CA ILE A 194 -15.85 0.73 3.79
C ILE A 194 -16.22 1.09 5.23
N ASP A 195 -15.20 1.38 6.03
CA ASP A 195 -15.41 1.93 7.37
C ASP A 195 -15.69 3.44 7.26
N LYS A 196 -16.98 3.79 7.33
CA LYS A 196 -17.43 5.19 7.24
C LYS A 196 -17.11 6.02 8.49
N SER A 197 -16.61 5.41 9.58
CA SER A 197 -16.11 6.16 10.73
C SER A 197 -14.74 6.81 10.46
N GLN A 198 -14.02 6.33 9.45
CA GLN A 198 -12.72 6.86 9.04
C GLN A 198 -12.88 7.70 7.77
N PHE A 199 -12.74 9.02 7.90
CA PHE A 199 -12.95 9.94 6.78
C PHE A 199 -12.01 11.14 6.83
N PHE A 200 -11.80 11.73 5.66
CA PHE A 200 -11.27 13.09 5.51
C PHE A 200 -12.35 13.95 4.88
N PHE A 201 -12.52 15.17 5.37
CA PHE A 201 -13.45 16.13 4.74
C PHE A 201 -12.73 17.40 4.30
N VAL A 202 -13.27 18.01 3.25
CA VAL A 202 -12.92 19.35 2.78
C VAL A 202 -14.23 20.08 2.54
N ASP A 203 -14.45 21.15 3.27
CA ASP A 203 -15.62 22.03 3.16
C ASP A 203 -15.42 22.98 1.98
N ILE A 204 -16.06 22.69 0.86
CA ILE A 204 -15.90 23.39 -0.43
C ILE A 204 -16.93 24.49 -0.65
N GLU A 205 -17.74 24.83 0.37
CA GLU A 205 -18.73 25.92 0.35
C GLU A 205 -18.12 27.31 0.63
#